data_AF-A0A2S9IVE2-F1
#
_entry.id   AF-A0A2S9IVE2-F1
#
_cell.length_a   1.000
_cell.length_b   1.000
_cell.length_c   1.000
_cell.angle_alpha   90.00
_cell.angle_beta   90.00
_cell.angle_gamma   90.00
#
_symmetry.space_group_name_H-M   'P 1'
#
loop_
_entity.id
_entity.type
_entity.pdbx_description
1 polymer ?
#
loop_
_entity_poly.entity_id
_entity_poly.type
_entity_poly.pdbx_seq_one_letter_code
_entity_poly.pdbx_strand_id
1 'polypeptide(L)'
;MVAEAENSAVTDVSRERRARRQRSLFLRHLFSPAHHLLDHYVFSSLTRRILFLNLAALAVLVSGIMYLNQFRDGLIDAKIESLMTQGEIIAGAIAASATVDTNSIAIDPEKLLELQAGQSITPSPDSPDNWEFPINPERVAPLLRRLISPTSTRARIYDRDTNLLLDSSRLYSYSRGQVLRYDLPPLEADEPGLFERFSNWFWHFFQTGDLPLDQEQPGGSGSAFPEVVKALTGSPATAQRRNEQGELVVSVAVPVQRFRAVLGVLLLSTEGGDIDKIVQGERQAIFRVFAVVSVVMVILSLFLASTIANPLRRLSAAADRVRYGVKKRVEIPDFSDRQDEVGHLSTSIRDMTNALYARIDAIENFAADVSHELKNPLTSLRSAVETLPLAKTEESRNRLLDIIQHDVRRLDRLITDISDASRLDAELAREHSEGVDLKALLTNLVSAAQEVRRNKSGTKVELKVGKLPPGRKGFFVSGHDLRLSQVVSNLVENARSFVPEDMGKITVSLNYSGNRIHIIVEDNGPGISAENIERIFERFYTDRPSAEAFGQNSGLGLSISRQIVEAHGGTLTAENTVDPASPENYLGARFIVDLPAEA
;
A
#
# COMPACT_ATOMS: atom_id res chain seq x y z
N MET A 1 -16.26 0.55 -70.84
CA MET A 1 -16.35 1.38 -69.63
C MET A 1 -17.22 0.74 -68.54
N VAL A 2 -17.06 -0.56 -68.25
CA VAL A 2 -17.70 -1.21 -67.08
C VAL A 2 -16.68 -2.05 -66.29
N ALA A 3 -15.55 -2.46 -66.91
CA ALA A 3 -14.49 -3.22 -66.23
C ALA A 3 -13.51 -2.37 -65.39
N GLU A 4 -13.60 -1.04 -65.43
CA GLU A 4 -12.65 -0.14 -64.75
C GLU A 4 -13.19 0.45 -63.43
N ALA A 5 -14.50 0.29 -63.17
CA ALA A 5 -15.16 0.77 -61.95
C ALA A 5 -15.19 -0.29 -60.82
N GLU A 6 -15.00 -1.57 -61.12
CA GLU A 6 -14.97 -2.64 -60.10
C GLU A 6 -13.60 -2.78 -59.42
N ASN A 7 -12.51 -2.34 -60.05
CA ASN A 7 -11.16 -2.53 -59.51
C ASN A 7 -10.73 -1.43 -58.51
N SER A 8 -11.40 -0.28 -58.52
CA SER A 8 -11.20 0.82 -57.56
C SER A 8 -11.98 0.61 -56.25
N ALA A 9 -13.15 -0.05 -56.30
CA ALA A 9 -13.94 -0.36 -55.10
C ALA A 9 -13.32 -1.46 -54.23
N VAL A 10 -12.60 -2.42 -54.82
CA VAL A 10 -11.96 -3.54 -54.09
C VAL A 10 -10.65 -3.12 -53.40
N THR A 11 -9.98 -2.09 -53.92
CA THR A 11 -8.72 -1.56 -53.36
C THR A 11 -8.92 -0.61 -52.17
N ASP A 12 -10.11 -0.01 -52.04
CA ASP A 12 -10.41 0.91 -50.93
C ASP A 12 -10.95 0.16 -49.68
N VAL A 13 -11.83 -0.83 -49.88
CA VAL A 13 -12.35 -1.69 -48.80
C VAL A 13 -11.24 -2.52 -48.12
N SER A 14 -10.19 -2.86 -48.87
CA SER A 14 -9.03 -3.60 -48.34
C SER A 14 -8.06 -2.69 -47.57
N ARG A 15 -7.99 -1.38 -47.87
CA ARG A 15 -7.23 -0.38 -47.10
C ARG A 15 -7.93 -0.01 -45.79
N GLU A 16 -9.24 0.19 -45.79
CA GLU A 16 -10.01 0.47 -44.57
C GLU A 16 -10.02 -0.73 -43.60
N ARG A 17 -10.12 -1.96 -44.11
CA ARG A 17 -10.05 -3.18 -43.27
C ARG A 17 -8.66 -3.39 -42.67
N ARG A 18 -7.57 -3.04 -43.36
CA ARG A 18 -6.20 -3.07 -42.80
C ARG A 18 -5.99 -1.99 -41.74
N ALA A 19 -6.50 -0.77 -41.95
CA ALA A 19 -6.42 0.33 -40.97
C ALA A 19 -7.23 0.05 -39.69
N ARG A 20 -8.43 -0.55 -39.80
CA ARG A 20 -9.23 -0.98 -38.63
C ARG A 20 -8.59 -2.16 -37.87
N ARG A 21 -7.94 -3.10 -38.55
CA ARG A 21 -7.21 -4.21 -37.90
C ARG A 21 -5.90 -3.76 -37.24
N GLN A 22 -5.20 -2.77 -37.80
CA GLN A 22 -4.02 -2.18 -37.15
C GLN A 22 -4.40 -1.34 -35.93
N ARG A 23 -5.50 -0.59 -35.95
CA ARG A 23 -5.99 0.16 -34.77
C ARG A 23 -6.43 -0.76 -33.61
N SER A 24 -7.05 -1.91 -33.89
CA SER A 24 -7.42 -2.87 -32.84
C SER A 24 -6.24 -3.67 -32.28
N LEU A 25 -5.18 -3.88 -33.07
CA LEU A 25 -3.93 -4.50 -32.62
C LEU A 25 -3.06 -3.53 -31.82
N PHE A 26 -3.05 -2.24 -32.13
CA PHE A 26 -2.31 -1.22 -31.38
C PHE A 26 -2.90 -0.99 -29.98
N LEU A 27 -4.24 -0.93 -29.86
CA LEU A 27 -4.94 -0.90 -28.57
C LEU A 27 -4.71 -2.19 -27.75
N ARG A 28 -4.61 -3.36 -28.40
CA ARG A 28 -4.26 -4.61 -27.71
C ARG A 28 -2.80 -4.67 -27.24
N HIS A 29 -1.86 -4.00 -27.91
CA HIS A 29 -0.45 -3.98 -27.49
C HIS A 29 -0.15 -2.95 -26.41
N LEU A 30 -0.87 -1.82 -26.34
CA LEU A 30 -0.72 -0.88 -25.22
C LEU A 30 -1.27 -1.42 -23.89
N PHE A 31 -2.31 -2.27 -23.92
CA PHE A 31 -2.96 -2.78 -22.70
C PHE A 31 -2.61 -4.23 -22.35
N SER A 32 -1.90 -4.97 -23.21
CA SER A 32 -1.44 -6.35 -22.94
C SER A 32 -0.39 -6.47 -21.80
N PRO A 33 0.64 -5.60 -21.67
CA PRO A 33 1.58 -5.72 -20.56
C PRO A 33 0.97 -5.28 -19.22
N ALA A 34 -0.13 -4.50 -19.24
CA ALA A 34 -0.81 -4.05 -18.03
C ALA A 34 -1.58 -5.19 -17.34
N HIS A 35 -2.14 -6.15 -18.08
CA HIS A 35 -2.97 -7.19 -17.49
C HIS A 35 -2.17 -8.21 -16.67
N HIS A 36 -0.96 -8.58 -17.14
CA HIS A 36 -0.06 -9.45 -16.38
C HIS A 36 0.61 -8.76 -15.17
N LEU A 37 0.76 -7.43 -15.22
CA LEU A 37 1.19 -6.64 -14.06
C LEU A 37 0.05 -6.39 -13.07
N LEU A 38 -1.22 -6.42 -13.49
CA LEU A 38 -2.36 -6.26 -12.59
C LEU A 38 -2.70 -7.57 -11.83
N ASP A 39 -2.66 -8.73 -12.49
CA ASP A 39 -3.12 -9.99 -11.89
C ASP A 39 -2.29 -10.45 -10.67
N HIS A 40 -1.01 -10.08 -10.58
CA HIS A 40 -0.18 -10.41 -9.40
C HIS A 40 -0.16 -9.33 -8.31
N TYR A 41 -0.64 -8.12 -8.61
CA TYR A 41 -0.56 -6.98 -7.68
C TYR A 41 -1.89 -6.65 -7.00
N VAL A 42 -3.03 -7.10 -7.53
CA VAL A 42 -4.39 -6.74 -7.06
C VAL A 42 -4.78 -7.34 -5.69
N PHE A 43 -4.02 -8.29 -5.15
CA PHE A 43 -4.37 -8.95 -3.87
C PHE A 43 -3.59 -8.50 -2.63
N SER A 44 -2.61 -7.59 -2.75
CA SER A 44 -1.94 -7.01 -1.56
C SER A 44 -2.77 -5.86 -0.99
N SER A 45 -2.98 -5.87 0.34
CA SER A 45 -3.66 -4.79 1.07
C SER A 45 -3.01 -3.43 0.83
N LEU A 46 -1.71 -3.40 0.54
CA LEU A 46 -0.97 -2.18 0.23
C LEU A 46 -1.24 -1.67 -1.19
N THR A 47 -1.30 -2.56 -2.19
CA THR A 47 -1.65 -2.15 -3.56
C THR A 47 -3.08 -1.63 -3.61
N ARG A 48 -4.02 -2.23 -2.86
CA ARG A 48 -5.39 -1.72 -2.76
C ARG A 48 -5.44 -0.32 -2.13
N ARG A 49 -4.60 -0.04 -1.13
CA ARG A 49 -4.47 1.32 -0.55
C ARG A 49 -3.86 2.33 -1.52
N ILE A 50 -2.86 1.90 -2.30
CA ILE A 50 -2.28 2.72 -3.37
C ILE A 50 -3.31 3.01 -4.47
N LEU A 51 -4.08 1.99 -4.88
CA LEU A 51 -5.17 2.13 -5.84
C LEU A 51 -6.25 3.10 -5.32
N PHE A 52 -6.59 3.00 -4.04
CA PHE A 52 -7.55 3.91 -3.39
C PHE A 52 -7.06 5.36 -3.39
N LEU A 53 -5.77 5.61 -3.11
CA LEU A 53 -5.17 6.95 -3.22
C LEU A 53 -5.25 7.49 -4.65
N ASN A 54 -4.97 6.65 -5.65
CA ASN A 54 -5.11 7.05 -7.06
C ASN A 54 -6.57 7.30 -7.47
N LEU A 55 -7.54 6.65 -6.83
CA LEU A 55 -8.96 6.88 -7.05
C LEU A 55 -9.39 8.31 -6.63
N ALA A 56 -8.68 8.94 -5.69
CA ALA A 56 -8.95 10.32 -5.30
C ALA A 56 -8.68 11.31 -6.46
N ALA A 57 -7.64 11.08 -7.27
CA ALA A 57 -7.39 11.90 -8.46
C ALA A 57 -8.54 11.78 -9.49
N LEU A 58 -9.08 10.57 -9.65
CA LEU A 58 -10.26 10.34 -10.49
C LEU A 58 -11.51 11.03 -9.93
N ALA A 59 -11.71 11.00 -8.62
CA ALA A 59 -12.84 11.68 -7.97
C ALA A 59 -12.80 13.19 -8.20
N VAL A 60 -11.63 13.82 -8.07
CA VAL A 60 -11.44 15.25 -8.37
C VAL A 60 -11.83 15.58 -9.81
N LEU A 61 -11.46 14.72 -10.77
CA LEU A 61 -11.84 14.89 -12.17
C LEU A 61 -13.37 14.82 -12.37
N VAL A 62 -14.01 13.80 -11.80
CA VAL A 62 -15.47 13.62 -11.88
C VAL A 62 -16.20 14.81 -11.25
N SER A 63 -15.75 15.29 -10.09
CA SER A 63 -16.31 16.49 -9.46
C SER A 63 -16.11 17.73 -10.32
N GLY A 64 -14.95 17.90 -10.96
CA GLY A 64 -14.70 19.00 -11.90
C GLY A 64 -15.64 18.97 -13.12
N ILE A 65 -15.90 17.77 -13.67
CA ILE A 65 -16.85 17.57 -14.76
C ILE A 65 -18.27 17.98 -14.34
N MET A 66 -18.72 17.54 -13.16
CA MET A 66 -20.05 17.88 -12.65
C MET A 66 -20.20 19.40 -12.42
N TYR A 67 -19.17 20.03 -11.85
CA TYR A 67 -19.14 21.48 -11.66
C TYR A 67 -19.27 22.23 -12.98
N LEU A 68 -18.56 21.77 -14.03
CA LEU A 68 -18.60 22.41 -15.33
C LEU A 68 -19.97 22.33 -16.00
N ASN A 69 -20.69 21.22 -15.84
CA ASN A 69 -22.06 21.09 -16.35
C ASN A 69 -23.00 22.08 -15.64
N GLN A 70 -22.93 22.14 -14.31
CA GLN A 70 -23.73 23.09 -13.53
C GLN A 70 -23.39 24.56 -13.87
N PHE A 71 -22.10 24.86 -14.07
CA PHE A 71 -21.64 26.19 -14.46
C PHE A 71 -22.16 26.59 -15.85
N ARG A 72 -22.11 25.66 -16.82
CA ARG A 72 -22.65 25.88 -18.17
C ARG A 72 -24.15 26.17 -18.13
N ASP A 73 -24.92 25.39 -17.39
CA ASP A 73 -26.37 25.59 -17.26
C ASP A 73 -26.68 26.97 -16.65
N GLY A 74 -25.93 27.38 -15.62
CA GLY A 74 -26.04 28.71 -15.03
C GLY A 74 -25.71 29.86 -16.01
N LEU A 75 -24.72 29.67 -16.89
CA LEU A 75 -24.43 30.65 -17.95
C LEU A 75 -25.56 30.75 -18.99
N ILE A 76 -26.17 29.62 -19.34
CA ILE A 76 -27.31 29.58 -20.26
C ILE A 76 -28.49 30.34 -19.66
N ASP A 77 -28.84 30.05 -18.40
CA ASP A 77 -29.96 30.70 -17.72
C ASP A 77 -29.74 32.22 -17.57
N ALA A 78 -28.53 32.63 -17.15
CA ALA A 78 -28.18 34.05 -17.06
C ALA A 78 -28.26 34.75 -18.43
N LYS A 79 -27.88 34.05 -19.51
CA LYS A 79 -27.96 34.60 -20.87
C LYS A 79 -29.40 34.69 -21.35
N ILE A 80 -30.24 33.70 -21.05
CA ILE A 80 -31.68 33.75 -21.32
C ILE A 80 -32.32 34.95 -20.63
N GLU A 81 -32.07 35.15 -19.33
CA GLU A 81 -32.63 36.26 -18.55
C GLU A 81 -32.18 37.62 -19.10
N SER A 82 -30.89 37.74 -19.45
CA SER A 82 -30.33 38.94 -20.07
C SER A 82 -30.98 39.26 -21.41
N LEU A 83 -31.11 38.26 -22.29
CA LEU A 83 -31.75 38.42 -23.59
C LEU A 83 -33.25 38.71 -23.47
N MET A 84 -33.94 38.11 -22.51
CA MET A 84 -35.36 38.38 -22.25
C MET A 84 -35.57 39.84 -21.84
N THR A 85 -34.79 40.32 -20.87
CA THR A 85 -34.85 41.71 -20.41
C THR A 85 -34.53 42.70 -21.54
N GLN A 86 -33.48 42.41 -22.34
CA GLN A 86 -33.13 43.23 -23.50
C GLN A 86 -34.24 43.20 -24.56
N GLY A 87 -34.81 42.03 -24.82
CA GLY A 87 -35.89 41.83 -25.79
C GLY A 87 -37.14 42.59 -25.43
N GLU A 88 -37.53 42.63 -24.15
CA GLU A 88 -38.69 43.41 -23.68
C GLU A 88 -38.49 44.92 -23.86
N ILE A 89 -37.30 45.44 -23.53
CA ILE A 89 -36.97 46.86 -23.71
C ILE A 89 -36.99 47.23 -25.19
N ILE A 90 -36.34 46.41 -26.04
CA ILE A 90 -36.26 46.66 -27.49
C ILE A 90 -37.64 46.52 -28.12
N ALA A 91 -38.41 45.48 -27.79
CA ALA A 91 -39.76 45.27 -28.30
C ALA A 91 -40.70 46.41 -27.88
N GLY A 92 -40.60 46.92 -26.65
CA GLY A 92 -41.32 48.10 -26.18
C GLY A 92 -40.95 49.38 -26.95
N ALA A 93 -39.66 49.58 -27.22
CA ALA A 93 -39.18 50.71 -28.02
C ALA A 93 -39.64 50.63 -29.49
N ILE A 94 -39.64 49.42 -30.07
CA ILE A 94 -40.16 49.16 -31.42
C ILE A 94 -41.67 49.42 -31.44
N ALA A 95 -42.43 48.92 -30.46
CA ALA A 95 -43.86 49.13 -30.37
C ALA A 95 -44.23 50.62 -30.24
N ALA A 96 -43.41 51.41 -29.54
CA ALA A 96 -43.58 52.86 -29.43
C ALA A 96 -43.26 53.61 -30.73
N SER A 97 -42.26 53.15 -31.50
CA SER A 97 -41.89 53.71 -32.80
C SER A 97 -42.74 53.19 -33.98
N ALA A 98 -43.47 52.09 -33.77
CA ALA A 98 -44.43 51.50 -34.70
C ALA A 98 -45.71 52.36 -34.74
N THR A 99 -45.58 53.54 -35.32
CA THR A 99 -46.69 54.41 -35.74
C THR A 99 -46.61 54.54 -37.25
N VAL A 100 -47.48 53.86 -37.96
CA VAL A 100 -48.09 54.45 -39.17
C VAL A 100 -49.18 55.37 -38.63
N ASP A 101 -49.16 56.64 -39.02
CA ASP A 101 -50.28 57.55 -38.77
C ASP A 101 -51.49 57.02 -39.55
N THR A 102 -52.25 56.12 -38.95
CA THR A 102 -53.44 55.47 -39.53
C THR A 102 -54.61 56.45 -39.74
N ASN A 103 -54.34 57.77 -39.72
CA ASN A 103 -55.33 58.82 -39.87
C ASN A 103 -55.02 59.81 -41.01
N SER A 104 -53.97 59.62 -41.80
CA SER A 104 -53.85 60.34 -43.07
C SER A 104 -54.49 59.51 -44.17
N ILE A 105 -55.80 59.68 -44.37
CA ILE A 105 -56.39 59.40 -45.68
C ILE A 105 -55.67 60.37 -46.63
N ALA A 106 -54.63 59.89 -47.32
CA ALA A 106 -53.98 60.64 -48.38
C ALA A 106 -54.96 60.67 -49.56
N ILE A 107 -55.85 61.66 -49.57
CA ILE A 107 -56.70 61.91 -50.72
C ILE A 107 -55.81 62.60 -51.75
N ASP A 108 -55.49 61.87 -52.81
CA ASP A 108 -54.74 62.39 -53.95
C ASP A 108 -55.52 63.57 -54.59
N PRO A 109 -55.01 64.81 -54.55
CA PRO A 109 -55.75 65.99 -55.01
C PRO A 109 -56.08 65.95 -56.51
N GLU A 110 -55.33 65.19 -57.30
CA GLU A 110 -55.63 64.98 -58.73
C GLU A 110 -56.87 64.09 -58.93
N LYS A 111 -57.06 63.05 -58.11
CA LYS A 111 -58.28 62.22 -58.14
C LYS A 111 -59.53 62.98 -57.67
N LEU A 112 -59.36 63.98 -56.80
CA LEU A 112 -60.45 64.88 -56.40
C LEU A 112 -60.95 65.77 -57.55
N LEU A 113 -60.06 66.11 -58.50
CA LEU A 113 -60.37 66.95 -59.67
C LEU A 113 -61.05 66.16 -60.80
N GLU A 114 -60.92 64.84 -60.82
CA GLU A 114 -61.56 63.96 -61.81
C GLU A 114 -63.00 63.55 -61.44
N LEU A 115 -63.46 63.86 -60.23
CA LEU A 115 -64.81 63.50 -59.78
C LEU A 115 -65.88 64.43 -60.38
N GLN A 116 -66.73 63.88 -61.24
CA GLN A 116 -67.97 64.53 -61.66
C GLN A 116 -69.04 64.46 -60.55
N ALA A 117 -69.91 65.47 -60.49
CA ALA A 117 -70.93 65.60 -59.45
C ALA A 117 -71.77 64.31 -59.29
N GLY A 118 -71.65 63.66 -58.13
CA GLY A 118 -72.39 62.44 -57.78
C GLY A 118 -71.54 61.16 -57.63
N GLN A 119 -70.23 61.20 -57.90
CA GLN A 119 -69.33 60.06 -57.65
C GLN A 119 -68.74 60.08 -56.23
N SER A 120 -68.79 58.94 -55.54
CA SER A 120 -68.12 58.74 -54.25
C SER A 120 -66.88 57.86 -54.41
N ILE A 121 -65.78 58.24 -53.76
CA ILE A 121 -64.60 57.39 -53.64
C ILE A 121 -64.94 56.24 -52.67
N THR A 122 -65.18 55.03 -53.19
CA THR A 122 -65.11 53.81 -52.39
C THR A 122 -63.64 53.35 -52.35
N PRO A 123 -63.03 53.16 -51.16
CA PRO A 123 -61.67 52.65 -51.07
C PRO A 123 -61.62 51.24 -51.70
N SER A 124 -60.81 51.07 -52.75
CA SER A 124 -60.53 49.76 -53.30
C SER A 124 -59.40 49.10 -52.48
N PRO A 125 -59.52 47.84 -52.03
CA PRO A 125 -58.50 47.17 -51.21
C PRO A 125 -57.16 46.97 -51.94
N ASP A 126 -57.13 47.07 -53.27
CA ASP A 126 -56.00 46.63 -54.11
C ASP A 126 -55.13 47.79 -54.63
N SER A 127 -54.96 48.86 -53.85
CA SER A 127 -54.00 49.93 -54.20
C SER A 127 -52.58 49.53 -53.75
N PRO A 128 -51.55 49.57 -54.63
CA PRO A 128 -50.18 49.20 -54.28
C PRO A 128 -49.50 50.18 -53.30
N ASP A 129 -50.14 51.28 -52.92
CA ASP A 129 -49.67 52.20 -51.89
C ASP A 129 -50.05 51.78 -50.45
N ASN A 130 -50.76 50.66 -50.29
CA ASN A 130 -51.33 50.21 -49.02
C ASN A 130 -50.62 48.99 -48.41
N TRP A 131 -49.34 48.76 -48.71
CA TRP A 131 -48.50 47.84 -47.92
C TRP A 131 -48.21 48.47 -46.54
N GLU A 132 -49.26 48.59 -45.71
CA GLU A 132 -49.16 49.05 -44.33
C GLU A 132 -48.46 47.96 -43.50
N PHE A 133 -47.13 48.00 -43.46
CA PHE A 133 -46.39 47.19 -42.51
C PHE A 133 -46.75 47.66 -41.08
N PRO A 134 -47.24 46.78 -40.19
CA PRO A 134 -47.51 47.12 -38.79
C PRO A 134 -46.25 47.66 -38.08
N ILE A 135 -45.08 47.30 -38.59
CA ILE A 135 -43.76 47.74 -38.15
C ILE A 135 -42.99 48.28 -39.36
N ASN A 136 -42.79 49.60 -39.46
CA ASN A 136 -42.06 50.21 -40.58
C ASN A 136 -40.54 49.94 -40.45
N PRO A 137 -39.91 49.24 -41.42
CA PRO A 137 -38.51 48.85 -41.34
C PRO A 137 -37.54 50.05 -41.37
N GLU A 138 -37.88 51.16 -42.04
CA GLU A 138 -37.02 52.34 -42.14
C GLU A 138 -36.90 53.10 -40.83
N ARG A 139 -37.96 53.11 -40.02
CA ARG A 139 -37.96 53.74 -38.69
C ARG A 139 -37.31 52.84 -37.63
N VAL A 140 -37.51 51.53 -37.75
CA VAL A 140 -37.07 50.54 -36.75
C VAL A 140 -35.61 50.13 -36.94
N ALA A 141 -35.09 50.12 -38.18
CA ALA A 141 -33.71 49.75 -38.45
C ALA A 141 -32.64 50.58 -37.72
N PRO A 142 -32.70 51.93 -37.70
CA PRO A 142 -31.75 52.75 -36.95
C PRO A 142 -31.82 52.52 -35.44
N LEU A 143 -33.03 52.30 -34.90
CA LEU A 143 -33.26 52.00 -33.49
C LEU A 143 -32.67 50.64 -33.10
N LEU A 144 -32.97 49.61 -33.89
CA LEU A 144 -32.48 48.25 -33.67
C LEU A 144 -30.95 48.22 -33.69
N ARG A 145 -30.32 48.91 -34.66
CA ARG A 145 -28.86 49.02 -34.74
C ARG A 145 -28.25 49.64 -33.47
N ARG A 146 -28.83 50.73 -32.96
CA ARG A 146 -28.31 51.44 -31.78
C ARG A 146 -28.42 50.60 -30.51
N LEU A 147 -29.48 49.80 -30.38
CA LEU A 147 -29.75 48.99 -29.20
C LEU A 147 -28.96 47.67 -29.18
N ILE A 148 -28.51 47.18 -30.34
CA ILE A 148 -27.88 45.85 -30.48
C ILE A 148 -26.38 45.90 -30.76
N SER A 149 -25.90 46.98 -31.36
CA SER A 149 -24.46 47.18 -31.59
C SER A 149 -23.56 46.95 -30.36
N PRO A 150 -23.98 47.19 -29.10
CA PRO A 150 -23.15 46.94 -27.93
C PRO A 150 -23.12 45.48 -27.44
N THR A 151 -24.03 44.61 -27.90
CA THR A 151 -24.33 43.34 -27.21
C THR A 151 -24.00 42.06 -28.00
N SER A 152 -23.32 42.17 -29.16
CA SER A 152 -22.97 41.03 -30.04
C SER A 152 -24.12 40.01 -30.20
N THR A 153 -25.35 40.51 -30.27
CA THR A 153 -26.57 39.69 -30.33
C THR A 153 -27.18 39.84 -31.72
N ARG A 154 -27.65 38.76 -32.32
CA ARG A 154 -28.40 38.83 -33.59
C ARG A 154 -29.87 39.07 -33.26
N ALA A 155 -30.49 40.07 -33.89
CA ALA A 155 -31.92 40.29 -33.82
C ALA A 155 -32.58 40.09 -35.16
N ARG A 156 -33.73 39.42 -35.13
CA ARG A 156 -34.63 39.28 -36.27
C ARG A 156 -36.01 39.78 -35.85
N ILE A 157 -36.64 40.58 -36.70
CA ILE A 157 -38.01 41.04 -36.50
C ILE A 157 -38.89 40.32 -37.51
N TYR A 158 -39.95 39.69 -37.01
CA TYR A 158 -40.95 39.01 -37.82
C TYR A 158 -42.29 39.74 -37.71
N ASP A 159 -43.02 39.77 -38.82
CA ASP A 159 -44.42 40.22 -38.84
C ASP A 159 -45.35 39.15 -38.24
N ARG A 160 -46.64 39.46 -38.12
CA ARG A 160 -47.74 38.55 -37.71
C ARG A 160 -47.78 37.28 -38.53
N ASP A 161 -47.48 37.37 -39.82
CA ASP A 161 -47.47 36.23 -40.74
C ASP A 161 -46.14 35.47 -40.72
N THR A 162 -45.28 35.71 -39.73
CA THR A 162 -43.92 35.13 -39.59
C THR A 162 -42.95 35.50 -40.71
N ASN A 163 -43.26 36.50 -41.53
CA ASN A 163 -42.33 36.99 -42.55
C ASN A 163 -41.22 37.83 -41.89
N LEU A 164 -39.96 37.58 -42.28
CA LEU A 164 -38.82 38.34 -41.78
C LEU A 164 -38.84 39.77 -42.34
N LEU A 165 -39.06 40.75 -41.46
CA LEU A 165 -39.03 42.17 -41.79
C LEU A 165 -37.62 42.74 -41.72
N LEU A 166 -36.83 42.28 -40.75
CA LEU A 166 -35.51 42.85 -40.47
C LEU A 166 -34.57 41.83 -39.83
N ASP A 167 -33.30 41.82 -40.26
CA ASP A 167 -32.23 41.01 -39.66
C ASP A 167 -31.01 41.89 -39.40
N SER A 168 -30.53 41.91 -38.15
CA SER A 168 -29.38 42.69 -37.73
C SER A 168 -28.08 42.27 -38.42
N SER A 169 -27.96 41.02 -38.86
CA SER A 169 -26.78 40.56 -39.63
C SER A 169 -26.68 41.24 -41.00
N ARG A 170 -27.83 41.52 -41.64
CA ARG A 170 -27.93 42.16 -42.96
C ARG A 170 -28.00 43.69 -42.89
N LEU A 171 -28.35 44.25 -41.73
CA LEU A 171 -28.38 45.69 -41.49
C LEU A 171 -27.00 46.36 -41.67
N TYR A 172 -25.91 45.65 -41.39
CA TYR A 172 -24.54 46.16 -41.60
C TYR A 172 -24.13 46.20 -43.08
N SER A 173 -24.80 45.45 -43.97
CA SER A 173 -24.52 45.45 -45.40
C SER A 173 -25.33 46.50 -46.18
N TYR A 174 -26.38 47.08 -45.60
CA TYR A 174 -27.30 47.99 -46.30
C TYR A 174 -26.81 49.45 -46.40
N SER A 175 -25.92 49.93 -45.52
CA SER A 175 -25.49 51.34 -45.49
C SER A 175 -24.18 51.65 -46.25
N ARG A 176 -23.53 50.66 -46.85
CA ARG A 176 -22.45 50.84 -47.83
C ARG A 176 -22.83 49.97 -49.02
N GLY A 177 -23.00 50.58 -50.20
CA GLY A 177 -23.54 49.93 -51.40
C GLY A 177 -23.10 48.47 -51.55
N GLN A 178 -24.06 47.60 -51.89
CA GLN A 178 -23.95 46.14 -52.01
C GLN A 178 -22.52 45.64 -52.20
N VAL A 179 -21.86 45.25 -51.10
CA VAL A 179 -20.71 44.36 -51.17
C VAL A 179 -21.19 43.02 -50.61
N LEU A 180 -21.44 42.07 -51.51
CA LEU A 180 -21.56 40.66 -51.17
C LEU A 180 -20.25 40.24 -50.50
N ARG A 181 -20.26 40.15 -49.17
CA ARG A 181 -19.15 39.58 -48.42
C ARG A 181 -19.30 38.06 -48.51
N TYR A 182 -18.49 37.46 -49.38
CA TYR A 182 -18.21 36.03 -49.26
C TYR A 182 -17.22 35.90 -48.11
N ASP A 183 -17.61 35.23 -47.04
CA ASP A 183 -16.64 34.81 -46.04
C ASP A 183 -15.60 33.94 -46.75
N LEU A 184 -14.33 34.31 -46.64
CA LEU A 184 -13.25 33.47 -47.12
C LEU A 184 -13.36 32.11 -46.40
N PRO A 185 -13.07 30.98 -47.08
CA PRO A 185 -12.91 29.72 -46.40
C PRO A 185 -11.96 29.93 -45.21
N PRO A 186 -12.30 29.44 -44.01
CA PRO A 186 -11.43 29.63 -42.85
C PRO A 186 -10.02 29.17 -43.23
N LEU A 187 -9.02 30.00 -42.90
CA LEU A 187 -7.61 29.60 -42.95
C LEU A 187 -7.54 28.25 -42.25
N GLU A 188 -7.00 27.24 -42.94
CA GLU A 188 -6.88 25.86 -42.46
C GLU A 188 -6.67 25.88 -40.94
N ALA A 189 -7.71 25.49 -40.20
CA ALA A 189 -7.66 25.52 -38.75
C ALA A 189 -6.42 24.73 -38.34
N ASP A 190 -5.52 25.34 -37.59
CA ASP A 190 -4.33 24.67 -37.04
C ASP A 190 -4.78 23.30 -36.54
N GLU A 191 -4.21 22.24 -37.12
CA GLU A 191 -4.62 20.89 -36.79
C GLU A 191 -4.61 20.74 -35.27
N PRO A 192 -5.74 20.42 -34.62
CA PRO A 192 -5.83 20.46 -33.17
C PRO A 192 -4.72 19.59 -32.60
N GLY A 193 -3.98 20.12 -31.63
CA GLY A 193 -2.85 19.41 -31.04
C GLY A 193 -3.30 18.05 -30.50
N LEU A 194 -2.36 17.10 -30.33
CA LEU A 194 -2.68 15.77 -29.77
C LEU A 194 -3.46 15.88 -28.44
N PHE A 195 -3.15 16.90 -27.65
CA PHE A 195 -3.84 17.21 -26.40
C PHE A 195 -5.30 17.69 -26.61
N GLU A 196 -5.56 18.58 -27.57
CA GLU A 196 -6.90 19.06 -27.89
C GLU A 196 -7.77 17.94 -28.47
N ARG A 197 -7.22 17.07 -29.31
CA ARG A 197 -7.95 15.90 -29.84
C ARG A 197 -8.41 14.97 -28.74
N PHE A 198 -7.51 14.67 -27.79
CA PHE A 198 -7.83 13.82 -26.64
C PHE A 198 -8.87 14.47 -25.73
N SER A 199 -8.70 15.74 -25.40
CA SER A 199 -9.64 16.54 -24.61
C SER A 199 -11.03 16.56 -25.25
N ASN A 200 -11.10 16.87 -26.55
CA ASN A 200 -12.35 16.95 -27.28
C ASN A 200 -13.06 15.60 -27.31
N TRP A 201 -12.36 14.50 -27.60
CA TRP A 201 -12.92 13.14 -27.53
C TRP A 201 -13.45 12.81 -26.13
N PHE A 202 -12.67 13.11 -25.10
CA PHE A 202 -13.04 12.85 -23.70
C PHE A 202 -14.32 13.61 -23.31
N TRP A 203 -14.41 14.90 -23.63
CA TRP A 203 -15.61 15.69 -23.32
C TRP A 203 -16.81 15.32 -24.20
N HIS A 204 -16.60 14.91 -25.44
CA HIS A 204 -17.69 14.45 -26.30
C HIS A 204 -18.39 13.23 -25.72
N PHE A 205 -17.65 12.35 -25.04
CA PHE A 205 -18.23 11.21 -24.32
C PHE A 205 -19.17 11.64 -23.17
N PHE A 206 -18.91 12.77 -22.52
CA PHE A 206 -19.72 13.30 -21.42
C PHE A 206 -20.79 14.32 -21.85
N GLN A 207 -20.77 14.81 -23.09
CA GLN A 207 -21.76 15.73 -23.64
C GLN A 207 -22.94 14.96 -24.26
N THR A 208 -23.84 14.46 -23.42
CA THR A 208 -25.07 13.81 -23.90
C THR A 208 -26.22 14.83 -23.87
N GLY A 209 -26.48 15.47 -25.00
CA GLY A 209 -27.60 16.40 -25.17
C GLY A 209 -27.84 16.68 -26.65
N ASP A 210 -28.81 15.97 -27.23
CA ASP A 210 -29.30 16.19 -28.59
C ASP A 210 -30.17 17.46 -28.60
N LEU A 211 -29.51 18.61 -28.80
CA LEU A 211 -30.21 19.85 -29.07
C LEU A 211 -30.61 19.89 -30.54
N PRO A 212 -31.81 20.40 -30.88
CA PRO A 212 -32.22 20.56 -32.26
C PRO A 212 -31.29 21.52 -33.01
N LEU A 213 -31.06 21.23 -34.29
CA LEU A 213 -30.24 22.06 -35.19
C LEU A 213 -30.95 23.39 -35.49
N ASP A 214 -30.21 24.48 -35.46
CA ASP A 214 -30.62 25.81 -35.90
C ASP A 214 -30.57 25.85 -37.43
N GLN A 215 -31.66 25.46 -38.07
CA GLN A 215 -31.76 25.37 -39.53
C GLN A 215 -32.39 26.65 -40.10
N GLU A 216 -31.64 27.42 -40.88
CA GLU A 216 -32.20 28.58 -41.60
C GLU A 216 -33.07 28.09 -42.77
N GLN A 217 -34.39 28.34 -42.72
CA GLN A 217 -35.28 28.00 -43.85
C GLN A 217 -35.12 28.99 -45.01
N PRO A 218 -35.05 28.50 -46.27
CA PRO A 218 -35.00 29.37 -47.45
C PRO A 218 -36.25 30.27 -47.49
N GLY A 219 -36.04 31.59 -47.53
CA GLY A 219 -37.10 32.59 -47.45
C GLY A 219 -37.25 33.28 -46.08
N GLY A 220 -36.55 32.80 -45.05
CA GLY A 220 -36.48 33.48 -43.75
C GLY A 220 -37.78 33.45 -42.94
N SER A 221 -38.65 32.45 -43.13
CA SER A 221 -39.90 32.36 -42.36
C SER A 221 -39.62 32.06 -40.88
N GLY A 222 -40.24 32.84 -40.00
CA GLY A 222 -40.25 32.67 -38.55
C GLY A 222 -41.00 31.42 -38.07
N SER A 223 -41.75 30.75 -38.95
CA SER A 223 -42.51 29.52 -38.63
C SER A 223 -41.63 28.33 -38.25
N ALA A 224 -40.36 28.34 -38.66
CA ALA A 224 -39.35 27.34 -38.29
C ALA A 224 -38.94 27.41 -36.80
N PHE A 225 -39.29 28.50 -36.12
CA PHE A 225 -38.89 28.79 -34.74
C PHE A 225 -40.11 28.69 -33.81
N PRO A 226 -40.28 27.57 -33.06
CA PRO A 226 -41.38 27.40 -32.10
C PRO A 226 -41.52 28.56 -31.10
N GLU A 227 -40.43 29.16 -30.65
CA GLU A 227 -40.42 30.32 -29.77
C GLU A 227 -41.01 31.56 -30.44
N VAL A 228 -40.83 31.76 -31.75
CA VAL A 228 -41.44 32.86 -32.49
C VAL A 228 -42.95 32.66 -32.59
N VAL A 229 -43.38 31.44 -32.91
CA VAL A 229 -44.82 31.08 -32.96
C VAL A 229 -45.47 31.25 -31.59
N LYS A 230 -44.81 30.82 -30.51
CA LYS A 230 -45.29 31.01 -29.14
C LYS A 230 -45.33 32.49 -28.76
N ALA A 231 -44.34 33.28 -29.15
CA ALA A 231 -44.33 34.72 -28.92
C ALA A 231 -45.50 35.44 -29.61
N LEU A 232 -45.92 35.01 -30.80
CA LEU A 232 -47.10 35.58 -31.48
C LEU A 232 -48.40 35.45 -30.68
N THR A 233 -48.49 34.48 -29.75
CA THR A 233 -49.65 34.34 -28.83
C THR A 233 -49.66 35.39 -27.71
N GLY A 234 -48.57 36.14 -27.57
CA GLY A 234 -48.44 37.27 -26.68
C GLY A 234 -47.62 37.03 -25.41
N SER A 235 -46.93 35.89 -25.29
CA SER A 235 -46.01 35.58 -24.18
C SER A 235 -44.60 35.29 -24.69
N PRO A 236 -43.53 35.80 -24.05
CA PRO A 236 -42.16 35.52 -24.48
C PRO A 236 -41.85 34.02 -24.40
N ALA A 237 -40.92 33.56 -25.25
CA ALA A 237 -40.52 32.16 -25.33
C ALA A 237 -39.03 32.03 -25.62
N THR A 238 -38.45 30.89 -25.23
CA THR A 238 -37.00 30.65 -25.30
C THR A 238 -36.74 29.29 -25.95
N ALA A 239 -35.60 29.17 -26.62
CA ALA A 239 -35.14 27.90 -27.18
C ALA A 239 -33.61 27.82 -27.18
N GLN A 240 -33.09 26.62 -26.93
CA GLN A 240 -31.67 26.28 -27.03
C GLN A 240 -31.47 25.39 -28.26
N ARG A 241 -30.52 25.73 -29.12
CA ARG A 241 -30.21 25.02 -30.37
C ARG A 241 -28.72 24.86 -30.57
N ARG A 242 -28.33 24.05 -31.56
CA ARG A 242 -26.97 24.07 -32.10
C ARG A 242 -26.94 24.58 -33.53
N ASN A 243 -26.01 25.45 -33.87
CA ASN A 243 -25.79 25.83 -35.27
C ASN A 243 -25.19 24.67 -36.09
N GLU A 244 -25.01 24.89 -37.39
CA GLU A 244 -24.41 23.90 -38.31
C GLU A 244 -22.98 23.51 -37.91
N GLN A 245 -22.27 24.38 -37.18
CA GLN A 245 -20.94 24.13 -36.61
C GLN A 245 -20.98 23.34 -35.28
N GLY A 246 -22.16 23.06 -34.73
CA GLY A 246 -22.34 22.31 -33.49
C GLY A 246 -22.22 23.13 -32.19
N GLU A 247 -22.16 24.45 -32.31
CA GLU A 247 -22.04 25.42 -31.21
C GLU A 247 -23.41 25.78 -30.64
N LEU A 248 -23.47 26.04 -29.33
CA LEU A 248 -24.72 26.36 -28.64
C LEU A 248 -25.21 27.77 -29.01
N VAL A 249 -26.45 27.87 -29.44
CA VAL A 249 -27.17 29.11 -29.69
C VAL A 249 -28.39 29.19 -28.77
N VAL A 250 -28.46 30.27 -27.99
CA VAL A 250 -29.62 30.56 -27.14
C VAL A 250 -30.45 31.64 -27.82
N SER A 251 -31.74 31.41 -27.93
CA SER A 251 -32.68 32.32 -28.58
C SER A 251 -33.85 32.66 -27.68
N VAL A 252 -34.27 33.93 -27.70
CA VAL A 252 -35.39 34.48 -26.95
C VAL A 252 -36.27 35.28 -27.89
N ALA A 253 -37.54 34.88 -27.99
CA ALA A 253 -38.55 35.57 -28.77
C ALA A 253 -39.47 36.37 -27.85
N VAL A 254 -39.59 37.68 -28.12
CA VAL A 254 -40.42 38.62 -27.36
C VAL A 254 -41.45 39.26 -28.30
N PRO A 255 -42.74 39.27 -27.94
CA PRO A 255 -43.76 39.89 -28.77
C PRO A 255 -43.65 41.42 -28.76
N VAL A 256 -43.73 42.02 -29.95
CA VAL A 256 -43.87 43.47 -30.11
C VAL A 256 -45.36 43.79 -29.97
N GLN A 257 -45.78 44.32 -28.82
CA GLN A 257 -47.19 44.57 -28.52
C GLN A 257 -47.49 46.04 -28.29
N ARG A 258 -48.64 46.50 -28.80
CA ARG A 258 -49.18 47.82 -28.53
C ARG A 258 -50.67 47.72 -28.27
N PHE A 259 -51.16 48.35 -27.19
CA PHE A 259 -52.57 48.31 -26.79
C PHE A 259 -53.18 46.89 -26.78
N ARG A 260 -52.40 45.89 -26.32
CA ARG A 260 -52.76 44.44 -26.29
C ARG A 260 -52.87 43.75 -27.65
N ALA A 261 -52.51 44.40 -28.75
CA ALA A 261 -52.36 43.77 -30.06
C ALA A 261 -50.90 43.41 -30.31
N VAL A 262 -50.61 42.15 -30.66
CA VAL A 262 -49.29 41.71 -31.11
C VAL A 262 -49.08 42.21 -32.54
N LEU A 263 -48.09 43.07 -32.78
CA LEU A 263 -47.75 43.62 -34.10
C LEU A 263 -46.69 42.78 -34.82
N GLY A 264 -45.92 41.98 -34.08
CA GLY A 264 -44.86 41.14 -34.60
C GLY A 264 -44.05 40.52 -33.46
N VAL A 265 -42.91 39.91 -33.79
CA VAL A 265 -42.01 39.27 -32.82
C VAL A 265 -40.58 39.71 -33.05
N LEU A 266 -39.90 40.06 -31.95
CA LEU A 266 -38.46 40.26 -31.92
C LEU A 266 -37.80 38.95 -31.42
N LEU A 267 -37.00 38.31 -32.27
CA LEU A 267 -36.15 37.18 -31.92
C LEU A 267 -34.73 37.68 -31.68
N LEU A 268 -34.24 37.54 -30.46
CA LEU A 268 -32.83 37.74 -30.12
C LEU A 268 -32.12 36.40 -30.01
N SER A 269 -30.96 36.26 -30.63
CA SER A 269 -30.13 35.06 -30.52
C SER A 269 -28.67 35.41 -30.22
N THR A 270 -28.00 34.58 -29.42
CA THR A 270 -26.55 34.69 -29.21
C THR A 270 -25.77 34.37 -30.47
N GLU A 271 -24.52 34.83 -30.53
CA GLU A 271 -23.57 34.32 -31.51
C GLU A 271 -23.20 32.87 -31.17
N GLY A 272 -22.89 32.07 -32.18
CA GLY A 272 -22.43 30.69 -32.00
C GLY A 272 -21.13 30.66 -31.19
N GLY A 273 -21.09 29.79 -30.17
CA GLY A 273 -19.87 29.50 -29.45
C GLY A 273 -19.48 30.48 -28.33
N ASP A 274 -20.29 31.50 -28.05
CA ASP A 274 -20.03 32.46 -26.95
C ASP A 274 -19.91 31.77 -25.59
N ILE A 275 -20.89 30.90 -25.26
CA ILE A 275 -20.90 30.13 -24.02
C ILE A 275 -19.81 29.03 -24.09
N ASP A 276 -19.62 28.43 -25.26
CA ASP A 276 -18.65 27.35 -25.44
C ASP A 276 -17.20 27.82 -25.22
N LYS A 277 -16.84 29.04 -25.64
CA LYS A 277 -15.52 29.65 -25.39
C LYS A 277 -15.25 29.85 -23.90
N ILE A 278 -16.24 30.31 -23.14
CA ILE A 278 -16.12 30.50 -21.68
C ILE A 278 -15.92 29.13 -21.00
N VAL A 279 -16.73 28.13 -21.38
CA VAL A 279 -16.63 26.77 -20.84
C VAL A 279 -15.31 26.09 -21.20
N GLN A 280 -14.76 26.33 -22.41
CA GLN A 280 -13.46 25.80 -22.82
C GLN A 280 -12.30 26.30 -21.95
N GLY A 281 -12.31 27.58 -21.56
CA GLY A 281 -11.32 28.14 -20.64
C GLY A 281 -11.32 27.43 -19.28
N GLU A 282 -12.52 27.22 -18.71
CA GLU A 282 -12.70 26.50 -17.45
C GLU A 282 -12.27 25.03 -17.54
N ARG A 283 -12.57 24.34 -18.66
CA ARG A 283 -12.10 22.97 -18.91
C ARG A 283 -10.58 22.87 -18.87
N GLN A 284 -9.88 23.83 -19.48
CA GLN A 284 -8.42 23.82 -19.50
C GLN A 284 -7.83 23.98 -18.08
N ALA A 285 -8.44 24.82 -17.25
CA ALA A 285 -8.05 24.97 -15.85
C ALA A 285 -8.19 23.66 -15.06
N ILE A 286 -9.35 22.99 -15.18
CA ILE A 286 -9.61 21.69 -14.53
C ILE A 286 -8.58 20.64 -14.97
N PHE A 287 -8.28 20.56 -16.28
CA PHE A 287 -7.28 19.62 -16.78
C PHE A 287 -5.88 19.89 -16.25
N ARG A 288 -5.45 21.16 -16.15
CA ARG A 288 -4.14 21.51 -15.58
C ARG A 288 -4.04 21.07 -14.12
N VAL A 289 -5.07 21.35 -13.32
CA VAL A 289 -5.13 20.91 -11.91
C VAL A 289 -5.10 19.39 -11.81
N PHE A 290 -5.91 18.69 -12.62
CA PHE A 290 -5.92 17.23 -12.67
C PHE A 290 -4.55 16.66 -13.04
N ALA A 291 -3.87 17.23 -14.03
CA ALA A 291 -2.54 16.78 -14.46
C ALA A 291 -1.52 16.91 -13.32
N VAL A 292 -1.50 18.05 -12.62
CA VAL A 292 -0.62 18.26 -11.47
C VAL A 292 -0.92 17.27 -10.35
N VAL A 293 -2.19 17.11 -9.97
CA VAL A 293 -2.61 16.16 -8.93
C VAL A 293 -2.23 14.73 -9.30
N SER A 294 -2.42 14.34 -10.57
CA SER A 294 -2.07 13.01 -11.06
C SER A 294 -0.57 12.73 -10.99
N VAL A 295 0.26 13.70 -11.37
CA VAL A 295 1.72 13.60 -11.26
C VAL A 295 2.15 13.43 -9.81
N VAL A 296 1.61 14.27 -8.91
CA VAL A 296 1.90 14.18 -7.47
C VAL A 296 1.49 12.82 -6.90
N MET A 297 0.31 12.31 -7.26
CA MET A 297 -0.16 10.99 -6.84
C MET A 297 0.74 9.85 -7.33
N VAL A 298 1.17 9.89 -8.60
CA VAL A 298 2.11 8.88 -9.14
C VAL A 298 3.43 8.91 -8.39
N ILE A 299 4.00 10.09 -8.14
CA ILE A 299 5.26 10.25 -7.40
C ILE A 299 5.10 9.70 -5.98
N LEU A 300 4.04 10.07 -5.26
CA LEU A 300 3.78 9.60 -3.91
C LEU A 300 3.56 8.09 -3.87
N SER A 301 2.85 7.53 -4.85
CA SER A 301 2.64 6.08 -5.00
C SER A 301 3.97 5.35 -5.20
N LEU A 302 4.85 5.83 -6.08
CA LEU A 302 6.17 5.26 -6.30
C LEU A 302 7.06 5.38 -5.06
N PHE A 303 6.97 6.51 -4.34
CA PHE A 303 7.66 6.71 -3.08
C PHE A 303 7.24 5.67 -2.04
N LEU A 304 5.94 5.51 -1.76
CA LEU A 304 5.44 4.50 -0.81
C LEU A 304 5.78 3.07 -1.23
N ALA A 305 5.68 2.76 -2.53
CA ALA A 305 6.01 1.45 -3.05
C ALA A 305 7.50 1.10 -2.84
N SER A 306 8.39 2.06 -3.08
CA SER A 306 9.83 1.85 -2.91
C SER A 306 10.28 1.86 -1.46
N THR A 307 9.73 2.76 -0.62
CA THR A 307 10.17 2.93 0.77
C THR A 307 9.56 1.92 1.72
N ILE A 308 8.29 1.53 1.54
CA ILE A 308 7.58 0.66 2.50
C ILE A 308 7.28 -0.72 1.89
N ALA A 309 6.64 -0.74 0.71
CA ALA A 309 6.10 -1.99 0.15
C ALA A 309 7.18 -3.02 -0.17
N ASN A 310 8.21 -2.58 -0.89
CA ASN A 310 9.21 -3.48 -1.44
C ASN A 310 10.10 -4.11 -0.35
N PRO A 311 10.61 -3.36 0.66
CA PRO A 311 11.31 -3.95 1.80
C PRO A 311 10.45 -4.97 2.57
N LEU A 312 9.19 -4.63 2.85
CA LEU A 312 8.29 -5.53 3.57
C LEU A 312 8.01 -6.82 2.77
N ARG A 313 7.82 -6.70 1.46
CA ARG A 313 7.68 -7.87 0.57
C ARG A 313 8.94 -8.74 0.55
N ARG A 314 10.13 -8.13 0.57
CA ARG A 314 11.41 -8.86 0.64
C ARG A 314 11.59 -9.59 1.97
N LEU A 315 11.25 -8.95 3.09
CA LEU A 315 11.27 -9.58 4.42
C LEU A 315 10.29 -10.75 4.49
N SER A 316 9.05 -10.56 4.04
CA SER A 316 8.04 -11.62 3.99
C SER A 316 8.52 -12.81 3.15
N ALA A 317 9.06 -12.57 1.96
CA ALA A 317 9.59 -13.63 1.10
C ALA A 317 10.84 -14.31 1.68
N ALA A 318 11.63 -13.63 2.50
CA ALA A 318 12.74 -14.23 3.24
C ALA A 318 12.23 -15.12 4.38
N ALA A 319 11.24 -14.65 5.14
CA ALA A 319 10.61 -15.42 6.21
C ALA A 319 9.92 -16.69 5.69
N ASP A 320 9.20 -16.61 4.56
CA ASP A 320 8.62 -17.80 3.91
C ASP A 320 9.71 -18.79 3.48
N ARG A 321 10.84 -18.30 2.96
CA ARG A 321 11.98 -19.15 2.62
C ARG A 321 12.61 -19.80 3.85
N VAL A 322 12.69 -19.12 5.00
CA VAL A 322 13.15 -19.74 6.26
C VAL A 322 12.20 -20.86 6.69
N ARG A 323 10.88 -20.64 6.58
CA ARG A 323 9.86 -21.63 6.94
C ARG A 323 9.92 -22.91 6.11
N TYR A 324 10.20 -22.82 4.81
CA TYR A 324 10.23 -24.00 3.91
C TYR A 324 11.64 -24.51 3.59
N GLY A 325 12.68 -23.70 3.81
CA GLY A 325 14.05 -24.00 3.44
C GLY A 325 14.83 -24.69 4.56
N VAL A 326 14.84 -26.03 4.55
CA VAL A 326 15.57 -26.82 5.55
C VAL A 326 17.06 -26.97 5.22
N LYS A 327 17.44 -26.92 3.92
CA LYS A 327 18.78 -27.32 3.46
C LYS A 327 19.81 -26.19 3.35
N LYS A 328 19.40 -24.93 3.38
CA LYS A 328 20.32 -23.79 3.25
C LYS A 328 19.86 -22.63 4.11
N ARG A 329 20.78 -22.07 4.91
CA ARG A 329 20.53 -20.87 5.68
C ARG A 329 20.10 -19.74 4.76
N VAL A 330 18.90 -19.22 5.01
CA VAL A 330 18.35 -18.11 4.25
C VAL A 330 18.80 -16.83 4.93
N GLU A 331 19.48 -15.98 4.17
CA GLU A 331 19.89 -14.67 4.66
C GLU A 331 18.69 -13.72 4.67
N ILE A 332 18.40 -13.16 5.83
CA ILE A 332 17.38 -12.12 5.99
C ILE A 332 17.97 -10.80 5.49
N PRO A 333 17.29 -10.08 4.57
CA PRO A 333 17.74 -8.79 4.07
C PRO A 333 18.01 -7.79 5.20
N ASP A 334 19.13 -7.07 5.10
CA ASP A 334 19.50 -6.06 6.07
C ASP A 334 18.83 -4.73 5.78
N PHE A 335 18.14 -4.21 6.78
CA PHE A 335 17.62 -2.85 6.77
C PHE A 335 18.01 -2.08 8.04
N SER A 336 19.07 -2.48 8.75
CA SER A 336 19.54 -1.81 9.97
C SER A 336 19.92 -0.35 9.79
N ASP A 337 20.33 0.04 8.58
CA ASP A 337 20.64 1.43 8.24
C ASP A 337 19.40 2.34 8.31
N ARG A 338 18.21 1.75 8.29
CA ARG A 338 16.94 2.48 8.41
C ARG A 338 16.59 2.67 9.88
N GLN A 339 16.30 3.91 10.26
CA GLN A 339 15.84 4.28 11.61
C GLN A 339 14.30 4.30 11.70
N ASP A 340 13.63 3.36 11.04
CA ASP A 340 12.18 3.24 11.01
C ASP A 340 11.72 1.85 11.47
N GLU A 341 10.41 1.62 11.51
CA GLU A 341 9.81 0.36 11.95
C GLU A 341 10.21 -0.81 11.03
N VAL A 342 10.54 -0.53 9.76
CA VAL A 342 11.00 -1.54 8.81
C VAL A 342 12.42 -2.00 9.18
N GLY A 343 13.29 -1.06 9.56
CA GLY A 343 14.63 -1.37 10.08
C GLY A 343 14.57 -2.22 11.35
N HIS A 344 13.78 -1.78 12.35
CA HIS A 344 13.57 -2.55 13.58
C HIS A 344 13.05 -3.97 13.31
N LEU A 345 12.05 -4.11 12.43
CA LEU A 345 11.49 -5.41 12.07
C LEU A 345 12.53 -6.32 11.39
N SER A 346 13.37 -5.77 10.50
CA SER A 346 14.44 -6.52 9.83
C SER A 346 15.43 -7.08 10.86
N THR A 347 15.89 -6.26 11.80
CA THR A 347 16.80 -6.68 12.86
C THR A 347 16.16 -7.76 13.73
N SER A 348 14.93 -7.56 14.21
CA SER A 348 14.25 -8.56 15.05
C SER A 348 14.02 -9.91 14.33
N ILE A 349 13.63 -9.89 13.05
CA ILE A 349 13.47 -11.13 12.27
C ILE A 349 14.82 -11.82 12.09
N ARG A 350 15.90 -11.07 11.83
CA ARG A 350 17.24 -11.63 11.71
C ARG A 350 17.71 -12.26 13.02
N ASP A 351 17.56 -11.58 14.14
CA ASP A 351 17.98 -12.08 15.45
C ASP A 351 17.24 -13.36 15.82
N MET A 352 15.91 -13.39 15.61
CA MET A 352 15.09 -14.60 15.77
C MET A 352 15.56 -15.74 14.85
N THR A 353 15.86 -15.43 13.58
CA THR A 353 16.32 -16.43 12.60
C THR A 353 17.69 -17.00 12.96
N ASN A 354 18.62 -16.14 13.41
CA ASN A 354 19.94 -16.55 13.87
C ASN A 354 19.86 -17.42 15.13
N ALA A 355 19.04 -17.02 16.10
CA ALA A 355 18.79 -17.83 17.30
C ALA A 355 18.18 -19.19 16.97
N LEU A 356 17.27 -19.25 15.98
CA LEU A 356 16.71 -20.51 15.48
C LEU A 356 17.80 -21.40 14.87
N TYR A 357 18.65 -20.87 13.99
CA TYR A 357 19.73 -21.65 13.38
C TYR A 357 20.76 -22.13 14.40
N ALA A 358 21.13 -21.29 15.37
CA ALA A 358 22.02 -21.69 16.46
C ALA A 358 21.46 -22.85 17.28
N ARG A 359 20.13 -22.86 17.53
CA ARG A 359 19.45 -23.97 18.20
C ARG A 359 19.43 -25.24 17.35
N ILE A 360 19.17 -25.13 16.05
CA ILE A 360 19.18 -26.28 15.14
C ILE A 360 20.57 -26.91 15.10
N ASP A 361 21.64 -26.12 14.93
CA ASP A 361 23.02 -26.61 14.95
C ASP A 361 23.34 -27.32 16.28
N ALA A 362 22.92 -26.74 17.41
CA ALA A 362 23.14 -27.34 18.72
C ALA A 362 22.43 -28.69 18.86
N ILE A 363 21.23 -28.84 18.28
CA ILE A 363 20.49 -30.11 18.24
C ILE A 363 21.17 -31.12 17.33
N GLU A 364 21.62 -30.70 16.13
CA GLU A 364 22.30 -31.58 15.17
C GLU A 364 23.64 -32.10 15.74
N ASN A 365 24.45 -31.21 16.32
CA ASN A 365 25.70 -31.58 16.98
C ASN A 365 25.44 -32.54 18.15
N PHE A 366 24.44 -32.25 18.98
CA PHE A 366 24.05 -33.14 20.08
C PHE A 366 23.63 -34.53 19.58
N ALA A 367 22.83 -34.62 18.52
CA ALA A 367 22.42 -35.89 17.94
C ALA A 367 23.61 -36.68 17.37
N ALA A 368 24.57 -36.00 16.76
CA ALA A 368 25.80 -36.61 16.26
C ALA A 368 26.65 -37.18 17.42
N ASP A 369 26.87 -36.39 18.47
CA ASP A 369 27.65 -36.80 19.63
C ASP A 369 27.02 -37.99 20.35
N VAL A 370 25.70 -37.96 20.60
CA VAL A 370 24.94 -39.07 21.17
C VAL A 370 25.07 -40.33 20.32
N SER A 371 25.01 -40.20 18.99
CA SER A 371 25.15 -41.34 18.07
C SER A 371 26.54 -41.97 18.16
N HIS A 372 27.59 -41.16 18.29
CA HIS A 372 28.96 -41.66 18.47
C HIS A 372 29.14 -42.35 19.82
N GLU A 373 28.67 -41.74 20.90
CA GLU A 373 28.84 -42.28 22.25
C GLU A 373 28.03 -43.54 22.52
N LEU A 374 26.88 -43.72 21.88
CA LEU A 374 26.12 -44.99 21.92
C LEU A 374 26.77 -46.10 21.07
N LYS A 375 27.37 -45.74 19.92
CA LYS A 375 27.98 -46.72 19.00
C LYS A 375 29.22 -47.40 19.60
N ASN A 376 29.99 -46.69 20.40
CA ASN A 376 31.21 -47.21 21.05
C ASN A 376 30.95 -48.43 21.97
N PRO A 377 30.13 -48.33 23.05
CA PRO A 377 29.85 -49.45 23.93
C PRO A 377 29.06 -50.55 23.22
N LEU A 378 28.19 -50.21 22.26
CA LEU A 378 27.46 -51.21 21.47
C LEU A 378 28.39 -52.04 20.57
N THR A 379 29.44 -51.42 20.03
CA THR A 379 30.47 -52.13 19.26
C THR A 379 31.31 -53.02 20.15
N SER A 380 31.74 -52.52 21.31
CA SER A 380 32.48 -53.30 22.33
C SER A 380 31.66 -54.50 22.83
N LEU A 381 30.40 -54.28 23.19
CA LEU A 381 29.46 -55.33 23.59
C LEU A 381 29.31 -56.41 22.53
N ARG A 382 29.10 -56.01 21.28
CA ARG A 382 29.02 -56.96 20.17
C ARG A 382 30.29 -57.79 20.05
N SER A 383 31.46 -57.16 20.06
CA SER A 383 32.74 -57.87 20.00
C SER A 383 32.96 -58.81 21.18
N ALA A 384 32.59 -58.40 22.40
CA ALA A 384 32.72 -59.23 23.59
C ALA A 384 31.77 -60.45 23.53
N VAL A 385 30.52 -60.24 23.11
CA VAL A 385 29.51 -61.31 22.95
C VAL A 385 29.89 -62.28 21.83
N GLU A 386 30.41 -61.80 20.70
CA GLU A 386 30.89 -62.64 19.59
C GLU A 386 32.15 -63.44 19.97
N THR A 387 32.99 -62.90 20.86
CA THR A 387 34.24 -63.55 21.30
C THR A 387 34.01 -64.50 22.48
N LEU A 388 32.95 -64.32 23.26
CA LEU A 388 32.66 -65.12 24.46
C LEU A 388 32.61 -66.64 24.19
N PRO A 389 32.03 -67.15 23.08
CA PRO A 389 32.06 -68.58 22.75
C PRO A 389 33.45 -69.12 22.39
N LEU A 390 34.37 -68.24 21.96
CA LEU A 390 35.74 -68.58 21.55
C LEU A 390 36.73 -68.59 22.71
N ALA A 391 36.34 -68.09 23.89
CA ALA A 391 37.18 -68.03 25.09
C ALA A 391 37.41 -69.44 25.68
N LYS A 392 38.68 -69.88 25.72
CA LYS A 392 39.06 -71.23 26.18
C LYS A 392 39.40 -71.34 27.66
N THR A 393 39.68 -70.22 28.32
CA THR A 393 40.03 -70.14 29.74
C THR A 393 38.93 -69.43 30.51
N GLU A 394 38.67 -69.88 31.75
CA GLU A 394 37.72 -69.23 32.65
C GLU A 394 38.08 -67.76 32.91
N GLU A 395 39.37 -67.45 32.99
CA GLU A 395 39.84 -66.08 33.17
C GLU A 395 39.46 -65.15 32.01
N SER A 396 39.62 -65.62 30.76
CA SER A 396 39.23 -64.85 29.57
C SER A 396 37.70 -64.70 29.46
N ARG A 397 36.95 -65.72 29.87
CA ARG A 397 35.49 -65.68 29.91
C ARG A 397 34.99 -64.65 30.92
N ASN A 398 35.54 -64.65 32.13
CA ASN A 398 35.21 -63.68 33.17
C ASN A 398 35.53 -62.25 32.72
N ARG A 399 36.70 -62.01 32.10
CA ARG A 399 37.04 -60.69 31.54
C ARG A 399 36.02 -60.20 30.49
N LEU A 400 35.55 -61.08 29.59
CA LEU A 400 34.54 -60.71 28.60
C LEU A 400 33.17 -60.44 29.23
N LEU A 401 32.78 -61.22 30.25
CA LEU A 401 31.56 -60.97 31.02
C LEU A 401 31.63 -59.65 31.81
N ASP A 402 32.80 -59.31 32.34
CA ASP A 402 33.04 -58.04 33.02
C ASP A 402 32.93 -56.87 32.05
N ILE A 403 33.51 -56.98 30.84
CA ILE A 403 33.34 -55.98 29.78
C ILE A 403 31.86 -55.80 29.43
N ILE A 404 31.12 -56.88 29.25
CA ILE A 404 29.68 -56.82 28.93
C ILE A 404 28.89 -56.12 30.04
N GLN A 405 29.07 -56.53 31.30
CA GLN A 405 28.37 -55.90 32.43
C GLN A 405 28.74 -54.43 32.57
N HIS A 406 30.00 -54.11 32.36
CA HIS A 406 30.51 -52.75 32.42
C HIS A 406 29.86 -51.87 31.35
N ASP A 407 29.84 -52.30 30.09
CA ASP A 407 29.30 -51.51 28.98
C ASP A 407 27.77 -51.39 29.02
N VAL A 408 27.06 -52.39 29.56
CA VAL A 408 25.61 -52.28 29.84
C VAL A 408 25.32 -51.21 30.89
N ARG A 409 26.06 -51.20 32.00
CA ARG A 409 25.92 -50.15 33.03
C ARG A 409 26.27 -48.77 32.48
N ARG A 410 27.26 -48.69 31.59
CA ARG A 410 27.63 -47.45 30.91
C ARG A 410 26.49 -46.94 30.01
N LEU A 411 25.88 -47.80 29.21
CA LEU A 411 24.73 -47.44 28.37
C LEU A 411 23.53 -46.96 29.18
N ASP A 412 23.20 -47.64 30.29
CA ASP A 412 22.08 -47.27 31.16
C ASP A 412 22.25 -45.86 31.76
N ARG A 413 23.46 -45.54 32.24
CA ARG A 413 23.80 -44.20 32.71
C ARG A 413 23.72 -43.16 31.59
N LEU A 414 24.33 -43.45 30.44
CA LEU A 414 24.34 -42.54 29.28
C LEU A 414 22.92 -42.20 28.82
N ILE A 415 22.02 -43.20 28.75
CA ILE A 415 20.61 -43.00 28.39
C ILE A 415 19.89 -42.14 29.44
N THR A 416 20.14 -42.40 30.73
CA THR A 416 19.56 -41.61 31.83
C THR A 416 20.01 -40.16 31.75
N ASP A 417 21.31 -39.90 31.60
CA ASP A 417 21.88 -38.55 31.49
C ASP A 417 21.35 -37.80 30.26
N ILE A 418 21.20 -38.49 29.12
CA ILE A 418 20.60 -37.92 27.89
C ILE A 418 19.12 -37.57 28.10
N SER A 419 18.36 -38.45 28.75
CA SER A 419 16.95 -38.22 29.06
C SER A 419 16.78 -37.01 29.98
N ASP A 420 17.62 -36.89 31.01
CA ASP A 420 17.59 -35.80 31.96
C ASP A 420 18.00 -34.46 31.32
N ALA A 421 19.03 -34.49 30.46
CA ALA A 421 19.45 -33.32 29.68
C ALA A 421 18.35 -32.85 28.72
N SER A 422 17.67 -33.77 28.02
CA SER A 422 16.60 -33.45 27.08
C SER A 422 15.35 -32.89 27.78
N ARG A 423 15.06 -33.33 29.01
CA ARG A 423 13.94 -32.80 29.81
C ARG A 423 14.21 -31.41 30.40
N LEU A 424 15.48 -31.07 30.61
CA LEU A 424 15.89 -29.86 31.31
C LEU A 424 15.27 -28.59 30.72
N ASP A 425 15.33 -28.41 29.39
CA ASP A 425 14.84 -27.20 28.73
C ASP A 425 13.32 -26.98 28.91
N ALA A 426 12.55 -28.08 28.97
CA ALA A 426 11.11 -28.02 29.16
C ALA A 426 10.71 -27.76 30.62
N GLU A 427 11.51 -28.22 31.58
CA GLU A 427 11.28 -28.00 33.02
C GLU A 427 11.67 -26.59 33.44
N LEU A 428 12.83 -26.09 32.98
CA LEU A 428 13.27 -24.71 33.22
C LEU A 428 12.27 -23.67 32.69
N ALA A 429 11.53 -24.00 31.63
CA ALA A 429 10.50 -23.13 31.04
C ALA A 429 9.11 -23.24 31.70
N ARG A 430 8.83 -24.30 32.47
CA ARG A 430 7.50 -24.59 33.03
C ARG A 430 7.42 -24.35 34.53
N GLU A 431 8.51 -24.49 35.26
CA GLU A 431 8.55 -24.29 36.71
C GLU A 431 8.80 -22.81 37.03
N HIS A 432 7.98 -22.24 37.92
CA HIS A 432 8.18 -20.87 38.39
C HIS A 432 9.46 -20.82 39.23
N SER A 433 10.31 -19.83 38.96
CA SER A 433 11.51 -19.56 39.74
C SER A 433 11.11 -19.12 41.15
N GLU A 434 11.38 -19.95 42.16
CA GLU A 434 11.12 -19.64 43.57
C GLU A 434 12.41 -19.21 44.27
N GLY A 435 12.30 -18.58 45.46
CA GLY A 435 13.46 -18.22 46.27
C GLY A 435 14.05 -19.45 46.95
N VAL A 436 15.26 -19.86 46.57
CA VAL A 436 15.97 -21.04 47.09
C VAL A 436 16.98 -20.62 48.16
N ASP A 437 16.89 -21.19 49.36
CA ASP A 437 17.91 -21.03 50.41
C ASP A 437 19.11 -21.95 50.16
N LEU A 438 20.16 -21.39 49.56
CA LEU A 438 21.39 -22.14 49.24
C LEU A 438 22.08 -22.70 50.48
N LYS A 439 21.93 -22.07 51.66
CA LYS A 439 22.54 -22.60 52.88
C LYS A 439 21.86 -23.90 53.27
N ALA A 440 20.53 -23.94 53.25
CA ALA A 440 19.75 -25.14 53.56
C ALA A 440 20.03 -26.26 52.55
N LEU A 441 19.98 -25.94 51.26
CA LEU A 441 20.27 -26.85 50.15
C LEU A 441 21.66 -27.50 50.30
N LEU A 442 22.71 -26.69 50.45
CA LEU A 442 24.09 -27.19 50.56
C LEU A 442 24.30 -27.99 51.86
N THR A 443 23.65 -27.61 52.96
CA THR A 443 23.72 -28.37 54.21
C THR A 443 23.15 -29.78 54.02
N ASN A 444 21.96 -29.89 53.42
CA ASN A 444 21.33 -31.18 53.16
C ASN A 444 22.18 -32.06 52.24
N LEU A 445 22.71 -31.49 51.15
CA LEU A 445 23.56 -32.23 50.20
C LEU A 445 24.88 -32.69 50.82
N VAL A 446 25.58 -31.83 51.56
CA VAL A 446 26.84 -32.20 52.20
C VAL A 446 26.60 -33.25 53.29
N SER A 447 25.51 -33.16 54.05
CA SER A 447 25.14 -34.20 55.01
C SER A 447 24.87 -35.55 54.32
N ALA A 448 24.16 -35.57 53.19
CA ALA A 448 23.94 -36.79 52.40
C ALA A 448 25.26 -37.36 51.85
N ALA A 449 26.14 -36.51 51.32
CA ALA A 449 27.45 -36.92 50.81
C ALA A 449 28.36 -37.50 51.92
N GLN A 450 28.25 -36.98 53.14
CA GLN A 450 28.97 -37.51 54.31
C GLN A 450 28.45 -38.88 54.77
N GLU A 451 27.18 -39.21 54.54
CA GLU A 451 26.61 -40.49 54.95
C GLU A 451 27.09 -41.66 54.08
N VAL A 452 27.33 -41.41 52.78
CA VAL A 452 27.93 -42.37 51.82
C VAL A 452 29.33 -42.84 52.27
N ARG A 453 30.05 -42.00 53.03
CA ARG A 453 31.38 -42.29 53.61
C ARG A 453 31.40 -43.54 54.50
N ARG A 454 30.28 -43.89 55.16
CA ARG A 454 30.23 -45.08 56.03
C ARG A 454 30.40 -46.40 55.28
N ASN A 455 30.21 -46.40 53.97
CA ASN A 455 30.09 -47.65 53.21
C ASN A 455 31.25 -47.96 52.26
N LYS A 456 32.20 -47.05 51.93
CA LYS A 456 33.31 -47.40 50.98
C LYS A 456 34.50 -46.44 50.75
N SER A 457 34.61 -45.23 51.31
CA SER A 457 35.71 -44.29 50.95
C SER A 457 36.11 -43.34 52.09
N GLY A 458 37.41 -43.05 52.23
CA GLY A 458 38.00 -42.19 53.27
C GLY A 458 37.78 -40.68 53.08
N THR A 459 37.15 -40.26 51.97
CA THR A 459 37.01 -38.83 51.60
C THR A 459 36.21 -38.01 52.61
N LYS A 460 36.77 -36.86 53.03
CA LYS A 460 36.13 -35.89 53.94
C LYS A 460 35.50 -34.74 53.14
N VAL A 461 34.17 -34.60 53.23
CA VAL A 461 33.43 -33.47 52.65
C VAL A 461 33.09 -32.46 53.76
N GLU A 462 33.45 -31.20 53.60
CA GLU A 462 33.19 -30.13 54.57
C GLU A 462 32.41 -28.97 53.93
N LEU A 463 31.43 -28.42 54.65
CA LEU A 463 30.72 -27.20 54.26
C LEU A 463 31.27 -26.00 55.05
N LYS A 464 31.65 -24.93 54.35
CA LYS A 464 32.06 -23.65 54.94
C LYS A 464 31.11 -22.55 54.48
N VAL A 465 30.48 -21.85 55.41
CA VAL A 465 29.56 -20.75 55.09
C VAL A 465 30.17 -19.43 55.57
N GLY A 466 30.28 -18.47 54.65
CA GLY A 466 30.77 -17.13 54.93
C GLY A 466 29.81 -16.30 55.78
N LYS A 467 30.30 -15.13 56.22
CA LYS A 467 29.47 -14.18 56.96
C LYS A 467 28.47 -13.50 56.03
N LEU A 468 27.24 -13.28 56.50
CA LEU A 468 26.25 -12.53 55.76
C LEU A 468 26.62 -11.02 55.74
N PRO A 469 26.49 -10.35 54.59
CA PRO A 469 26.57 -8.90 54.52
C PRO A 469 25.47 -8.24 55.38
N PRO A 470 25.69 -7.04 55.93
CA PRO A 470 24.68 -6.32 56.69
C PRO A 470 23.44 -6.04 55.82
N GLY A 471 22.26 -6.39 56.34
CA GLY A 471 20.97 -6.22 55.65
C GLY A 471 20.44 -7.44 54.89
N ARG A 472 21.24 -8.51 54.73
CA ARG A 472 20.80 -9.77 54.10
C ARG A 472 20.29 -10.77 55.14
N LYS A 473 19.18 -11.47 54.84
CA LYS A 473 18.54 -12.46 55.73
C LYS A 473 19.06 -13.90 55.56
N GLY A 474 19.66 -14.21 54.41
CA GLY A 474 20.11 -15.56 54.04
C GLY A 474 20.83 -15.53 52.69
N PHE A 475 21.18 -16.71 52.17
CA PHE A 475 21.77 -16.88 50.85
C PHE A 475 20.67 -17.32 49.87
N PHE A 476 19.85 -16.36 49.44
CA PHE A 476 18.72 -16.63 48.56
C PHE A 476 19.06 -16.34 47.09
N VAL A 477 18.67 -17.26 46.21
CA VAL A 477 18.73 -17.10 44.75
C VAL A 477 17.39 -17.47 44.15
N SER A 478 17.01 -16.82 43.06
CA SER A 478 15.82 -17.22 42.29
C SER A 478 16.17 -18.43 41.43
N GLY A 479 15.46 -19.54 41.61
CA GLY A 479 15.75 -20.76 40.87
C GLY A 479 14.92 -21.98 41.21
N HIS A 480 15.41 -23.14 40.76
CA HIS A 480 14.83 -24.45 41.02
C HIS A 480 15.73 -25.25 41.96
N ASP A 481 15.24 -25.55 43.17
CA ASP A 481 15.97 -26.26 44.23
C ASP A 481 16.58 -27.59 43.76
N LEU A 482 15.81 -28.39 43.02
CA LEU A 482 16.25 -29.68 42.47
C LEU A 482 17.39 -29.53 41.45
N ARG A 483 17.34 -28.51 40.59
CA ARG A 483 18.35 -28.29 39.54
C ARG A 483 19.64 -27.71 40.10
N LEU A 484 19.54 -26.77 41.03
CA LEU A 484 20.71 -26.27 41.76
C LEU A 484 21.35 -27.38 42.61
N SER A 485 20.54 -28.27 43.20
CA SER A 485 21.05 -29.44 43.89
C SER A 485 21.81 -30.39 42.97
N GLN A 486 21.30 -30.61 41.75
CA GLN A 486 21.95 -31.42 40.73
C GLN A 486 23.33 -30.86 40.35
N VAL A 487 23.47 -29.54 40.16
CA VAL A 487 24.76 -28.88 39.87
C VAL A 487 25.77 -29.22 40.97
N VAL A 488 25.43 -28.98 42.23
CA VAL A 488 26.34 -29.19 43.35
C VAL A 488 26.67 -30.68 43.51
N SER A 489 25.69 -31.56 43.36
CA SER A 489 25.91 -33.02 43.40
C SER A 489 26.90 -33.46 42.33
N ASN A 490 26.72 -32.99 41.09
CA ASN A 490 27.63 -33.30 39.98
C ASN A 490 29.06 -32.82 40.25
N LEU A 491 29.22 -31.61 40.81
CA LEU A 491 30.54 -31.07 41.16
C LEU A 491 31.20 -31.87 42.29
N VAL A 492 30.45 -32.25 43.32
CA VAL A 492 30.95 -33.05 44.44
C VAL A 492 31.29 -34.47 44.00
N GLU A 493 30.49 -35.10 43.15
CA GLU A 493 30.79 -36.42 42.59
C GLU A 493 32.03 -36.37 41.69
N ASN A 494 32.16 -35.33 40.86
CA ASN A 494 33.37 -35.14 40.06
C ASN A 494 34.62 -35.02 40.93
N ALA A 495 34.56 -34.19 41.99
CA ALA A 495 35.64 -34.07 42.97
C ALA A 495 35.96 -35.40 43.65
N ARG A 496 34.94 -36.16 44.09
CA ARG A 496 35.12 -37.49 44.71
C ARG A 496 35.85 -38.48 43.82
N SER A 497 35.69 -38.38 42.51
CA SER A 497 36.33 -39.26 41.55
C SER A 497 37.79 -38.90 41.23
N PHE A 498 38.33 -37.79 41.73
CA PHE A 498 39.72 -37.36 41.49
C PHE A 498 40.57 -37.22 42.77
N VAL A 499 39.95 -37.24 43.95
CA VAL A 499 40.67 -37.19 45.23
C VAL A 499 41.30 -38.54 45.59
N PRO A 500 42.44 -38.55 46.32
CA PRO A 500 43.06 -39.78 46.82
C PRO A 500 42.15 -40.55 47.79
N GLU A 501 42.14 -41.89 47.75
CA GLU A 501 41.22 -42.72 48.54
C GLU A 501 41.35 -42.55 50.08
N ASP A 502 42.58 -42.38 50.57
CA ASP A 502 42.88 -42.34 52.01
C ASP A 502 42.96 -40.91 52.61
N MET A 503 43.23 -39.91 51.77
CA MET A 503 43.43 -38.50 52.18
C MET A 503 42.54 -37.51 51.41
N GLY A 504 41.50 -37.99 50.76
CA GLY A 504 40.62 -37.15 49.96
C GLY A 504 39.89 -36.10 50.80
N LYS A 505 39.93 -34.85 50.33
CA LYS A 505 39.27 -33.71 50.97
C LYS A 505 38.53 -32.89 49.94
N ILE A 506 37.25 -32.64 50.20
CA ILE A 506 36.38 -31.80 49.38
C ILE A 506 35.82 -30.70 50.28
N THR A 507 35.98 -29.45 49.87
CA THR A 507 35.45 -28.30 50.59
C THR A 507 34.41 -27.60 49.72
N VAL A 508 33.17 -27.53 50.21
CA VAL A 508 32.10 -26.74 49.61
C VAL A 508 32.02 -25.42 50.39
N SER A 509 32.20 -24.28 49.73
CA SER A 509 32.14 -22.97 50.35
C SER A 509 31.00 -22.13 49.78
N LEU A 510 30.27 -21.42 50.64
CA LEU A 510 29.18 -20.53 50.27
C LEU A 510 29.49 -19.11 50.76
N ASN A 511 29.69 -18.15 49.85
CA ASN A 511 30.07 -16.78 50.19
C ASN A 511 29.34 -15.75 49.33
N TYR A 512 29.21 -14.52 49.85
CA TYR A 512 28.79 -13.37 49.04
C TYR A 512 30.00 -12.71 48.38
N SER A 513 29.83 -12.32 47.12
CA SER A 513 30.75 -11.47 46.36
C SER A 513 29.95 -10.30 45.78
N GLY A 514 29.94 -9.16 46.49
CA GLY A 514 29.08 -8.03 46.15
C GLY A 514 27.59 -8.39 46.19
N ASN A 515 26.90 -8.31 45.04
CA ASN A 515 25.49 -8.66 44.89
C ASN A 515 25.26 -10.09 44.37
N ARG A 516 26.30 -10.93 44.39
CA ARG A 516 26.26 -12.30 43.87
C ARG A 516 26.67 -13.29 44.95
N ILE A 517 26.23 -14.53 44.81
CA ILE A 517 26.53 -15.63 45.72
C ILE A 517 27.41 -16.63 44.99
N HIS A 518 28.58 -16.92 45.56
CA HIS A 518 29.52 -17.90 45.06
C HIS A 518 29.36 -19.21 45.83
N ILE A 519 29.16 -20.31 45.10
CA ILE A 519 29.31 -21.67 45.59
C ILE A 519 30.63 -22.20 45.01
N ILE A 520 31.57 -22.53 45.88
CA ILE A 520 32.91 -22.97 45.49
C ILE A 520 33.07 -24.44 45.92
N VAL A 521 33.38 -25.33 44.99
CA VAL A 521 33.69 -26.74 45.27
C VAL A 521 35.17 -26.96 45.00
N GLU A 522 35.94 -27.21 46.05
CA GLU A 522 37.40 -27.44 46.00
C GLU A 522 37.73 -28.88 46.36
N ASP A 523 38.64 -29.49 45.62
CA ASP A 523 39.21 -30.79 45.92
C ASP A 523 40.73 -30.73 46.13
N ASN A 524 41.32 -31.84 46.60
CA ASN A 524 42.76 -32.03 46.72
C ASN A 524 43.33 -33.08 45.74
N GLY A 525 42.72 -33.17 44.55
CA GLY A 525 43.16 -34.04 43.47
C GLY A 525 44.35 -33.48 42.68
N PRO A 526 44.66 -34.04 41.49
CA PRO A 526 45.79 -33.62 40.66
C PRO A 526 45.60 -32.25 39.97
N GLY A 527 44.43 -31.63 40.09
CA GLY A 527 44.06 -30.43 39.33
C GLY A 527 43.72 -30.75 37.88
N ILE A 528 43.52 -29.69 37.09
CA ILE A 528 43.09 -29.74 35.68
C ILE A 528 44.24 -29.23 34.81
N SER A 529 44.57 -29.92 33.72
CA SER A 529 45.55 -29.38 32.76
C SER A 529 45.09 -28.02 32.23
N ALA A 530 46.02 -27.06 32.12
CA ALA A 530 45.70 -25.69 31.66
C ALA A 530 45.04 -25.66 30.28
N GLU A 531 45.40 -26.60 29.40
CA GLU A 531 44.82 -26.75 28.06
C GLU A 531 43.36 -27.26 28.07
N ASN A 532 42.93 -27.86 29.19
CA ASN A 532 41.66 -28.56 29.30
C ASN A 532 40.63 -27.81 30.18
N ILE A 533 41.00 -26.72 30.86
CA ILE A 533 40.12 -25.99 31.80
C ILE A 533 38.79 -25.55 31.18
N GLU A 534 38.77 -25.13 29.91
CA GLU A 534 37.50 -24.81 29.25
C GLU A 534 36.82 -26.05 28.64
N ARG A 535 37.63 -27.01 28.18
CA ARG A 535 37.16 -28.21 27.47
C ARG A 535 36.42 -29.20 28.38
N ILE A 536 36.68 -29.20 29.68
CA ILE A 536 35.93 -30.02 30.66
C ILE A 536 34.41 -29.73 30.69
N PHE A 537 33.99 -28.58 30.17
CA PHE A 537 32.58 -28.22 30.05
C PHE A 537 31.96 -28.62 28.70
N GLU A 538 32.78 -29.09 27.75
CA GLU A 538 32.29 -29.68 26.50
C GLU A 538 31.56 -30.99 26.80
N ARG A 539 30.53 -31.28 26.01
CA ARG A 539 29.74 -32.51 26.15
C ARG A 539 30.59 -33.73 25.82
N PHE A 540 30.44 -34.79 26.62
CA PHE A 540 31.14 -36.07 26.45
C PHE A 540 32.68 -36.01 26.57
N TYR A 541 33.23 -34.87 26.97
CA TYR A 541 34.66 -34.73 27.20
C TYR A 541 35.09 -35.40 28.51
N THR A 542 36.24 -36.06 28.51
CA THR A 542 36.89 -36.64 29.70
C THR A 542 38.40 -36.71 29.51
N ASP A 543 39.16 -36.34 30.54
CA ASP A 543 40.64 -36.31 30.54
C ASP A 543 41.25 -37.43 31.41
N ARG A 544 40.49 -38.49 31.67
CA ARG A 544 40.89 -39.58 32.58
C ARG A 544 41.77 -40.63 31.86
N PRO A 545 42.89 -41.09 32.46
CA PRO A 545 43.69 -42.18 31.90
C PRO A 545 42.89 -43.47 31.74
N SER A 546 43.14 -44.21 30.66
CA SER A 546 42.39 -45.41 30.26
C SER A 546 42.45 -46.60 31.23
N ALA A 547 43.32 -46.56 32.25
CA ALA A 547 43.53 -47.64 33.21
C ALA A 547 42.72 -47.48 34.53
N GLU A 548 42.20 -46.28 34.85
CA GLU A 548 41.47 -46.01 36.09
C GLU A 548 40.04 -45.54 35.80
N ALA A 549 39.07 -46.43 36.06
CA ALA A 549 37.63 -46.14 36.09
C ALA A 549 37.00 -45.56 34.79
N PHE A 550 37.45 -46.02 33.63
CA PHE A 550 36.79 -45.75 32.35
C PHE A 550 35.36 -46.34 32.36
N GLY A 551 34.30 -45.51 32.42
CA GLY A 551 32.89 -45.93 32.38
C GLY A 551 31.99 -45.52 33.55
N GLN A 552 32.50 -44.80 34.55
CA GLN A 552 31.67 -44.27 35.64
C GLN A 552 30.95 -42.97 35.28
N ASN A 553 31.49 -42.18 34.35
CA ASN A 553 31.00 -40.83 34.05
C ASN A 553 30.69 -40.67 32.56
N SER A 554 29.54 -40.08 32.23
CA SER A 554 29.10 -39.84 30.84
C SER A 554 29.78 -38.65 30.16
N GLY A 555 30.54 -37.82 30.89
CA GLY A 555 31.07 -36.55 30.38
C GLY A 555 29.99 -35.49 30.12
N LEU A 556 28.74 -35.73 30.54
CA LEU A 556 27.64 -34.78 30.40
C LEU A 556 27.43 -33.90 31.64
N GLY A 557 27.80 -34.39 32.84
CA GLY A 557 27.47 -33.74 34.11
C GLY A 557 27.94 -32.28 34.23
N LEU A 558 29.18 -31.96 33.82
CA LEU A 558 29.70 -30.59 33.87
C LEU A 558 29.05 -29.67 32.83
N SER A 559 28.80 -30.17 31.62
CA SER A 559 28.10 -29.41 30.57
C SER A 559 26.65 -29.08 30.97
N ILE A 560 25.94 -30.04 31.57
CA ILE A 560 24.59 -29.86 32.11
C ILE A 560 24.63 -28.86 33.27
N SER A 561 25.62 -28.98 34.15
CA SER A 561 25.78 -28.09 35.30
C SER A 561 25.97 -26.63 34.84
N ARG A 562 26.80 -26.39 33.81
CA ARG A 562 26.97 -25.06 33.21
C ARG A 562 25.65 -24.55 32.63
N GLN A 563 24.91 -25.37 31.88
CA GLN A 563 23.61 -25.00 31.30
C GLN A 563 22.58 -24.63 32.37
N ILE A 564 22.51 -25.39 33.48
CA ILE A 564 21.62 -25.07 34.62
C ILE A 564 22.01 -23.72 35.22
N VAL A 565 23.30 -23.49 35.50
CA VAL A 565 23.77 -22.25 36.11
C VAL A 565 23.52 -21.04 35.22
N GLU A 566 23.75 -21.16 33.90
CA GLU A 566 23.47 -20.11 32.92
C GLU A 566 21.97 -19.77 32.83
N ALA A 567 21.10 -20.79 32.88
CA ALA A 567 19.65 -20.59 32.92
C ALA A 567 19.18 -19.82 34.17
N HIS A 568 19.96 -19.86 35.25
CA HIS A 568 19.73 -19.10 36.48
C HIS A 568 20.43 -17.72 36.49
N GLY A 569 20.96 -17.26 35.34
CA GLY A 569 21.67 -15.98 35.22
C GLY A 569 23.06 -15.98 35.87
N GLY A 570 23.61 -17.17 36.11
CA GLY A 570 24.92 -17.37 36.71
C GLY A 570 26.01 -17.76 35.72
N THR A 571 27.21 -18.00 36.24
CA THR A 571 28.34 -18.57 35.50
C THR A 571 28.99 -19.71 36.29
N LEU A 572 29.49 -20.72 35.57
CA LEU A 572 30.27 -21.82 36.14
C LEU A 572 31.67 -21.82 35.53
N THR A 573 32.69 -21.62 36.35
CA THR A 573 34.10 -21.63 35.97
C THR A 573 34.88 -22.69 36.74
N ALA A 574 36.05 -23.04 36.20
CA ALA A 574 37.00 -23.94 36.85
C ALA A 574 38.38 -23.29 36.89
N GLU A 575 39.08 -23.48 38.00
CA GLU A 575 40.43 -22.99 38.26
C GLU A 575 41.20 -24.07 39.03
N ASN A 576 42.53 -24.00 39.04
CA ASN A 576 43.34 -24.85 39.92
C ASN A 576 43.70 -24.12 41.21
N THR A 577 43.75 -24.86 42.30
CA THR A 577 44.40 -24.40 43.53
C THR A 577 45.91 -24.61 43.38
N VAL A 578 46.70 -23.55 43.55
CA VAL A 578 48.17 -23.60 43.43
C VAL A 578 48.83 -23.57 44.81
N ASP A 579 49.98 -24.23 44.94
CA ASP A 579 50.81 -24.10 46.14
C ASP A 579 51.50 -22.72 46.17
N PRO A 580 51.32 -21.89 47.22
CA PRO A 580 52.03 -20.63 47.37
C PRO A 580 53.56 -20.76 47.33
N ALA A 581 54.11 -21.93 47.67
CA ALA A 581 55.54 -22.21 47.62
C ALA A 581 56.03 -22.75 46.27
N SER A 582 55.12 -23.21 45.39
CA SER A 582 55.45 -23.81 44.09
C SER A 582 54.27 -23.66 43.12
N PRO A 583 54.18 -22.54 42.38
CA PRO A 583 53.05 -22.25 41.49
C PRO A 583 52.85 -23.24 40.34
N GLU A 584 53.86 -24.07 40.04
CA GLU A 584 53.81 -25.10 39.00
C GLU A 584 53.16 -26.42 39.47
N ASN A 585 52.94 -26.57 40.77
CA ASN A 585 52.24 -27.73 41.34
C ASN A 585 50.81 -27.37 41.74
N TYR A 586 49.84 -28.06 41.13
CA TYR A 586 48.44 -27.94 41.50
C TYR A 586 48.16 -28.76 42.77
N LEU A 587 47.48 -28.15 43.72
CA LEU A 587 47.01 -28.76 44.96
C LEU A 587 45.58 -29.32 44.84
N GLY A 588 44.93 -29.13 43.69
CA GLY A 588 43.58 -29.62 43.38
C GLY A 588 42.80 -28.70 42.44
N ALA A 589 41.58 -29.09 42.09
CA ALA A 589 40.69 -28.28 41.27
C ALA A 589 39.69 -27.48 42.13
N ARG A 590 39.25 -26.34 41.59
CA ARG A 590 38.26 -25.44 42.17
C ARG A 590 37.22 -25.11 41.13
N PHE A 591 35.96 -25.47 41.39
CA PHE A 591 34.81 -25.07 40.58
C PHE A 591 34.08 -23.92 41.28
N ILE A 592 33.74 -22.87 40.55
CA ILE A 592 33.09 -21.67 41.07
C ILE A 592 31.76 -21.49 40.32
N VAL A 593 30.66 -21.64 41.06
CA VAL A 593 29.31 -21.29 40.60
C VAL A 593 28.98 -19.91 41.14
N ASP A 594 28.71 -18.96 40.25
CA ASP A 594 28.41 -17.57 40.59
C ASP A 594 26.97 -17.22 40.19
N LEU A 595 26.08 -17.03 41.16
CA LEU A 595 24.65 -16.78 40.96
C LEU A 595 24.24 -15.38 41.43
N PRO A 596 23.29 -14.71 40.75
CA PRO A 596 22.74 -13.44 41.22
C PRO A 596 21.96 -13.67 42.52
N ALA A 597 22.25 -12.88 43.55
CA ALA A 597 21.47 -12.92 44.78
C ALA A 597 20.06 -12.36 44.53
N GLU A 598 19.05 -13.00 45.10
CA GLU A 598 17.69 -12.45 45.13
C GLU A 598 17.70 -11.08 45.84
N ALA A 599 16.97 -10.10 45.32
CA ALA A 599 17.04 -8.71 45.78
C ALA A 599 16.58 -8.52 47.22
#